data_AF-A0A452ZHD8-F1
#
_entry.id   AF-A0A452ZHD8-F1
#
_cell.length_a   1.000
_cell.length_b   1.000
_cell.length_c   1.000
_cell.angle_alpha   90.00
_cell.angle_beta   90.00
_cell.angle_gamma   90.00
#
_symmetry.space_group_name_H-M   'P 1'
#
loop_
_entity.id
_entity.type
_entity.pdbx_description
1 polymer ?
#
loop_
_entity_poly.entity_id
_entity_poly.type
_entity_poly.pdbx_seq_one_letter_code
_entity_poly.pdbx_strand_id
1 'polypeptide(L)'
;GGGRILAMHINKKPKHGGSVFGRRKLWGERIDAHNKLTRNYFVENPTYSEPYFRRRFRTIIELFKHIAEKLTSHDRVFQQRRNAARELGHSTFQKVTAALRMLAYGIPADLIDDHLAMGESQAIMCVKRFAVEIVQVFGHDI
;
A
#
# COMPACT_ATOMS: atom_id res chain seq x y z
N GLY A 1 34.80 -44.63 -2.77
CA GLY A 1 35.93 -43.90 -3.37
C GLY A 1 35.40 -42.84 -4.30
N GLY A 2 35.88 -41.60 -4.18
CA GLY A 2 35.69 -40.47 -5.11
C GLY A 2 34.28 -39.88 -5.10
N GLY A 3 34.01 -38.61 -4.81
CA GLY A 3 34.88 -37.43 -4.77
C GLY A 3 34.00 -36.24 -5.13
N ARG A 4 33.73 -35.41 -4.12
CA ARG A 4 33.26 -34.01 -4.15
C ARG A 4 33.27 -33.32 -5.53
N ILE A 5 32.14 -32.72 -5.92
CA ILE A 5 32.15 -31.37 -6.53
C ILE A 5 31.05 -30.54 -5.89
N LEU A 6 31.49 -29.73 -4.92
CA LEU A 6 30.80 -28.54 -4.42
C LEU A 6 30.79 -27.46 -5.52
N ALA A 7 29.81 -26.57 -5.38
CA ALA A 7 29.75 -25.21 -5.90
C ALA A 7 29.35 -25.03 -7.38
N MET A 8 28.11 -24.60 -7.58
CA MET A 8 27.81 -23.43 -8.43
C MET A 8 26.68 -22.62 -7.78
N HIS A 9 27.01 -21.91 -6.69
CA HIS A 9 26.29 -20.69 -6.33
C HIS A 9 26.56 -19.66 -7.43
N ILE A 10 25.80 -19.73 -8.54
CA ILE A 10 25.78 -18.64 -9.51
C ILE A 10 24.92 -17.54 -8.90
N ASN A 11 25.64 -16.57 -8.37
CA ASN A 11 25.19 -15.24 -7.97
C ASN A 11 24.33 -14.61 -9.09
N LYS A 12 23.02 -14.92 -9.11
CA LYS A 12 22.06 -14.23 -9.96
C LYS A 12 21.90 -12.83 -9.40
N LYS A 13 22.67 -11.89 -9.94
CA LYS A 13 22.46 -10.45 -9.75
C LYS A 13 20.95 -10.15 -9.94
N PRO A 14 20.30 -9.38 -9.07
CA PRO A 14 18.92 -8.97 -9.31
C PRO A 14 18.90 -8.19 -10.62
N LYS A 15 18.23 -8.74 -11.65
CA LYS A 15 17.89 -7.98 -12.85
C LYS A 15 16.88 -6.95 -12.38
N HIS A 16 17.31 -5.70 -12.22
CA HIS A 16 16.40 -4.57 -12.13
C HIS A 16 15.46 -4.66 -13.33
N GLY A 17 14.24 -5.12 -13.09
CA GLY A 17 13.20 -5.24 -14.09
C GLY A 17 12.82 -3.83 -14.52
N GLY A 18 13.42 -3.36 -15.60
CA GLY A 18 12.98 -2.14 -16.27
C GLY A 18 11.50 -2.23 -16.67
N SER A 19 10.91 -1.08 -16.98
CA SER A 19 9.55 -1.01 -17.48
C SER A 19 9.36 -1.95 -18.69
N VAL A 20 8.48 -2.93 -18.55
CA VAL A 20 8.05 -3.79 -19.67
C VAL A 20 7.38 -2.90 -20.72
N PHE A 21 7.91 -2.92 -21.94
CA PHE A 21 7.31 -2.25 -23.09
C PHE A 21 5.88 -2.77 -23.29
N GLY A 22 4.88 -1.88 -23.32
CA GLY A 22 3.46 -2.24 -23.43
C GLY A 22 2.63 -2.11 -22.15
N ARG A 23 3.23 -1.79 -20.98
CA ARG A 23 2.44 -1.48 -19.78
C ARG A 23 1.70 -0.16 -19.96
N ARG A 24 0.37 -0.22 -20.12
CA ARG A 24 -0.49 0.96 -20.24
C ARG A 24 -0.40 1.79 -18.94
N LYS A 25 -0.10 3.09 -19.09
CA LYS A 25 0.02 4.04 -17.97
C LYS A 25 -1.39 4.58 -17.67
N LEU A 26 -2.03 4.04 -16.63
CA LEU A 26 -3.41 4.34 -16.25
C LEU A 26 -3.43 5.50 -15.24
N TRP A 27 -3.32 6.73 -15.76
CA TRP A 27 -3.16 7.94 -14.94
C TRP A 27 -4.38 8.32 -14.13
N GLY A 28 -5.52 8.41 -14.81
CA GLY A 28 -6.80 8.82 -14.20
C GLY A 28 -7.16 7.88 -13.07
N GLU A 29 -6.93 6.58 -13.25
CA GLU A 29 -7.33 5.56 -12.31
C GLU A 29 -6.83 5.77 -10.88
N ARG A 30 -5.62 6.31 -10.66
CA ARG A 30 -5.12 6.55 -9.29
C ARG A 30 -5.85 7.68 -8.58
N ILE A 31 -6.09 8.77 -9.30
CA ILE A 31 -6.80 9.94 -8.78
C ILE A 31 -8.28 9.58 -8.62
N ASP A 32 -8.86 8.89 -9.60
CA ASP A 32 -10.24 8.41 -9.55
C ASP A 32 -10.46 7.41 -8.43
N ALA A 33 -9.51 6.48 -8.23
CA ALA A 33 -9.49 5.57 -7.08
C ALA A 33 -9.45 6.32 -5.75
N HIS A 34 -8.63 7.36 -5.65
CA HIS A 34 -8.60 8.21 -4.46
C HIS A 34 -9.94 8.91 -4.24
N ASN A 35 -10.49 9.56 -5.27
CA ASN A 35 -11.76 10.27 -5.19
C ASN A 35 -12.90 9.32 -4.81
N LYS A 36 -12.94 8.11 -5.38
CA LYS A 36 -13.90 7.06 -5.06
C LYS A 36 -13.76 6.64 -3.60
N LEU A 37 -12.54 6.38 -3.12
CA LEU A 37 -12.28 6.03 -1.72
C LEU A 37 -12.76 7.13 -0.76
N THR A 38 -12.43 8.40 -1.07
CA THR A 38 -12.83 9.56 -0.29
C THR A 38 -14.34 9.72 -0.23
N ARG A 39 -15.02 9.71 -1.39
CA ARG A 39 -16.49 9.79 -1.50
C ARG A 39 -17.21 8.66 -0.76
N ASN A 40 -16.61 7.47 -0.73
CA ASN A 40 -17.23 6.31 -0.13
C ASN A 40 -17.26 6.35 1.40
N TYR A 41 -16.26 6.99 2.04
CA TYR A 41 -16.06 6.83 3.48
C TYR A 41 -15.65 8.07 4.27
N PHE A 42 -15.07 9.10 3.62
CA PHE A 42 -14.35 10.16 4.33
C PHE A 42 -14.94 11.57 4.12
N VAL A 43 -15.98 11.70 3.31
CA VAL A 43 -16.76 12.94 3.16
C VAL A 43 -17.85 13.02 4.23
N GLU A 44 -18.42 14.22 4.45
CA GLU A 44 -19.47 14.47 5.44
C GLU A 44 -20.68 13.54 5.29
N ASN A 45 -21.11 13.30 4.05
CA ASN A 45 -22.20 12.37 3.73
C ASN A 45 -21.64 11.21 2.88
N PRO A 46 -21.01 10.19 3.52
CA PRO A 46 -20.34 9.12 2.79
C PRO A 46 -21.34 8.16 2.16
N THR A 47 -20.94 7.52 1.05
CA THR A 47 -21.78 6.52 0.37
C THR A 47 -22.05 5.29 1.25
N TYR A 48 -21.09 4.93 2.12
CA TYR A 48 -21.23 3.84 3.07
C TYR A 48 -21.10 4.34 4.51
N SER A 49 -21.90 3.77 5.40
CA SER A 49 -21.86 4.12 6.81
C SER A 49 -20.65 3.52 7.54
N GLU A 50 -20.37 4.02 8.74
CA GLU A 50 -19.23 3.58 9.56
C GLU A 50 -19.20 2.06 9.88
N PRO A 51 -20.34 1.37 10.15
CA PRO A 51 -20.33 -0.09 10.32
C PRO A 51 -19.79 -0.84 9.09
N TYR A 52 -20.07 -0.34 7.87
CA TYR A 52 -19.51 -0.91 6.64
C TYR A 52 -18.01 -0.69 6.57
N PHE A 53 -17.53 0.50 6.94
CA PHE A 53 -16.10 0.82 7.02
C PHE A 53 -15.39 -0.14 7.98
N ARG A 54 -15.92 -0.31 9.20
CA ARG A 54 -15.36 -1.21 10.21
C ARG A 54 -15.32 -2.66 9.75
N ARG A 55 -16.38 -3.14 9.10
CA ARG A 55 -16.40 -4.49 8.53
C ARG A 55 -15.34 -4.67 7.44
N ARG A 56 -15.15 -3.65 6.58
CA ARG A 56 -14.29 -3.69 5.39
C ARG A 56 -12.81 -3.46 5.68
N PHE A 57 -12.46 -2.64 6.66
CA PHE A 57 -11.07 -2.29 6.97
C PHE A 57 -10.62 -2.78 8.35
N ARG A 58 -11.53 -3.41 9.11
CA ARG A 58 -11.29 -3.90 10.48
C ARG A 58 -10.82 -2.83 11.47
N THR A 59 -11.11 -1.56 11.18
CA THR A 59 -10.82 -0.40 12.03
C THR A 59 -12.00 0.57 12.01
N ILE A 60 -12.10 1.42 13.04
CA ILE A 60 -13.00 2.58 13.02
C ILE A 60 -12.38 3.72 12.20
N ILE A 61 -13.21 4.66 11.72
CA ILE A 61 -12.78 5.75 10.84
C ILE A 61 -11.78 6.67 11.55
N GLU A 62 -12.03 7.01 12.80
CA GLU A 62 -11.18 7.93 13.56
C GLU A 62 -9.77 7.35 13.80
N LEU A 63 -9.69 6.08 14.19
CA LEU A 63 -8.40 5.40 14.32
C LEU A 63 -7.66 5.30 12.97
N PHE A 64 -8.39 5.06 11.87
CA PHE A 64 -7.79 5.05 10.54
C PHE A 64 -7.16 6.40 10.20
N LYS A 65 -7.89 7.51 10.43
CA LYS A 65 -7.38 8.87 10.19
C LYS A 65 -6.15 9.15 11.04
N HIS A 66 -6.20 8.79 12.33
CA HIS A 66 -5.09 8.97 13.25
C HIS A 66 -3.83 8.21 12.81
N ILE A 67 -3.99 6.94 12.42
CA ILE A 67 -2.89 6.13 11.86
C ILE A 67 -2.34 6.80 10.58
N ALA A 68 -3.22 7.21 9.66
CA ALA A 68 -2.81 7.85 8.41
C ALA A 68 -2.01 9.14 8.65
N GLU A 69 -2.43 9.97 9.60
CA GLU A 69 -1.74 11.19 9.98
C GLU A 69 -0.34 10.90 10.55
N LYS A 70 -0.25 10.01 11.55
CA LYS A 70 1.03 9.64 12.17
C LYS A 70 2.01 9.01 11.18
N LEU A 71 1.53 8.12 10.32
CA LEU A 71 2.38 7.51 9.29
C LEU A 71 2.85 8.53 8.24
N THR A 72 2.03 9.52 7.90
CA THR A 72 2.41 10.57 6.95
C THR A 72 3.51 11.48 7.51
N SER A 73 3.47 11.76 8.82
CA SER A 73 4.49 12.58 9.48
C SER A 73 5.80 11.81 9.73
N HIS A 74 5.72 10.51 10.03
CA HIS A 74 6.88 9.69 10.36
C HIS A 74 7.62 9.13 9.12
N ASP A 75 6.89 8.74 8.08
CA ASP A 75 7.47 8.04 6.93
C ASP A 75 7.10 8.66 5.57
N ARG A 76 8.16 9.05 4.83
CA ARG A 76 8.06 9.60 3.46
C ARG A 76 7.39 8.67 2.47
N VAL A 77 7.37 7.35 2.70
CA VAL A 77 6.66 6.40 1.84
C VAL A 77 5.15 6.65 1.90
N PHE A 78 4.60 7.06 3.04
CA PHE A 78 3.16 7.31 3.17
C PHE A 78 2.75 8.66 2.58
N GLN A 79 3.62 9.66 2.60
CA GLN A 79 3.37 10.97 1.98
C GLN A 79 2.97 10.86 0.51
N GLN A 80 1.91 11.56 0.11
CA GLN A 80 1.56 11.69 -1.30
C GLN A 80 2.56 12.63 -1.98
N ARG A 81 3.28 12.11 -2.97
CA ARG A 81 4.34 12.85 -3.66
C ARG A 81 4.26 12.65 -5.16
N ARG A 82 4.78 13.61 -5.91
CA ARG A 82 4.98 13.44 -7.35
C ARG A 82 6.17 12.52 -7.60
N ASN A 83 6.03 11.61 -8.55
CA ASN A 83 7.13 10.74 -8.98
C ASN A 83 8.11 11.51 -9.90
N ALA A 84 9.16 10.83 -10.37
CA ALA A 84 10.17 11.42 -11.25
C ALA A 84 9.61 11.97 -12.57
N ALA A 85 8.48 11.42 -13.04
CA ALA A 85 7.76 11.90 -14.22
C ALA A 85 6.72 13.00 -13.87
N ARG A 86 6.83 13.59 -12.66
CA ARG A 86 5.94 14.64 -12.12
C ARG A 86 4.49 14.22 -11.93
N GLU A 87 4.18 12.93 -11.91
CA GLU A 87 2.80 12.45 -11.72
C GLU A 87 2.48 12.24 -10.26
N LEU A 88 1.25 12.59 -9.83
CA LEU A 88 0.84 12.43 -8.44
C LEU A 88 0.77 10.94 -8.07
N GLY A 89 1.49 10.56 -7.02
CA GLY A 89 1.48 9.20 -6.47
C GLY A 89 0.20 8.89 -5.69
N HIS A 90 0.09 7.65 -5.21
CA HIS A 90 -0.99 7.22 -4.32
C HIS A 90 -1.05 8.09 -3.05
N SER A 91 -2.25 8.41 -2.61
CA SER A 91 -2.47 9.12 -1.35
C SER A 91 -2.12 8.25 -0.15
N THR A 92 -1.88 8.87 1.01
CA THR A 92 -1.72 8.15 2.28
C THR A 92 -2.88 7.18 2.50
N PHE A 93 -4.11 7.63 2.24
CA PHE A 93 -5.31 6.84 2.50
C PHE A 93 -5.31 5.57 1.65
N GLN A 94 -4.95 5.66 0.36
CA GLN A 94 -4.82 4.47 -0.49
C GLN A 94 -3.77 3.49 0.04
N LYS A 95 -2.62 3.99 0.51
CA LYS A 95 -1.51 3.17 1.03
C LYS A 95 -1.87 2.47 2.33
N VAL A 96 -2.48 3.18 3.27
CA VAL A 96 -2.94 2.63 4.55
C VAL A 96 -4.08 1.64 4.30
N THR A 97 -5.02 1.95 3.40
CA THR A 97 -6.08 1.03 3.02
C THR A 97 -5.55 -0.26 2.41
N ALA A 98 -4.57 -0.18 1.50
CA ALA A 98 -3.92 -1.37 0.93
C ALA A 98 -3.32 -2.24 2.03
N ALA A 99 -2.57 -1.61 2.94
CA ALA A 99 -1.91 -2.33 4.03
C ALA A 99 -2.90 -3.02 4.98
N LEU A 100 -3.90 -2.28 5.47
CA LEU A 100 -4.92 -2.82 6.37
C LEU A 100 -5.70 -3.96 5.72
N ARG A 101 -6.05 -3.86 4.43
CA ARG A 101 -6.79 -4.93 3.75
C ARG A 101 -5.97 -6.19 3.54
N MET A 102 -4.69 -6.07 3.18
CA MET A 102 -3.81 -7.24 3.13
C MET A 102 -3.71 -7.93 4.48
N LEU A 103 -3.48 -7.15 5.54
CA LEU A 103 -3.28 -7.70 6.88
C LEU A 103 -4.57 -8.29 7.47
N ALA A 104 -5.72 -7.64 7.25
CA ALA A 104 -7.00 -8.06 7.80
C ALA A 104 -7.55 -9.35 7.18
N TYR A 105 -7.24 -9.61 5.91
CA TYR A 105 -7.85 -10.70 5.15
C TYR A 105 -6.84 -11.69 4.56
N GLY A 106 -5.54 -11.43 4.67
CA GLY A 106 -4.51 -12.26 4.03
C GLY A 106 -4.56 -12.23 2.50
N ILE A 107 -5.09 -11.14 1.92
CA ILE A 107 -5.25 -11.01 0.45
C ILE A 107 -3.87 -10.84 -0.20
N PRO A 108 -3.57 -11.57 -1.29
CA PRO A 108 -2.31 -11.41 -2.01
C PRO A 108 -2.22 -10.03 -2.69
N ALA A 109 -1.01 -9.56 -2.94
CA ALA A 109 -0.76 -8.16 -3.32
C ALA A 109 -1.25 -7.79 -4.73
N ASP A 110 -1.43 -8.78 -5.60
CA ASP A 110 -2.04 -8.65 -6.91
C ASP A 110 -3.57 -8.45 -6.83
N LEU A 111 -4.20 -8.85 -5.73
CA LEU A 111 -5.65 -8.72 -5.46
C LEU A 111 -6.01 -7.54 -4.55
N ILE A 112 -5.08 -6.61 -4.30
CA ILE A 112 -5.24 -5.51 -3.33
C ILE A 112 -6.35 -4.51 -3.64
N ASP A 113 -6.95 -4.68 -4.81
CA ASP A 113 -8.17 -4.10 -5.35
C ASP A 113 -7.87 -3.10 -6.48
N ASP A 114 -8.45 -3.36 -7.66
CA ASP A 114 -8.51 -2.42 -8.78
C ASP A 114 -9.03 -1.05 -8.34
N HIS A 115 -9.84 -1.02 -7.28
CA HIS A 115 -10.40 0.20 -6.69
C HIS A 115 -9.36 1.12 -6.06
N LEU A 116 -8.16 0.65 -5.75
CA LEU A 116 -7.05 1.48 -5.28
C LEU A 116 -6.09 1.88 -6.40
N ALA A 117 -6.26 1.31 -7.61
CA ALA A 117 -5.36 1.48 -8.75
C ALA A 117 -3.88 1.32 -8.37
N MET A 118 -3.59 0.34 -7.52
CA MET A 118 -2.27 0.13 -6.91
C MET A 118 -1.63 -1.15 -7.44
N GLY A 119 -0.40 -1.02 -7.95
CA GLY A 119 0.36 -2.18 -8.41
C GLY A 119 0.93 -3.01 -7.25
N GLU A 120 1.05 -4.31 -7.47
CA GLU A 120 1.54 -5.31 -6.51
C GLU A 120 2.78 -4.84 -5.72
N SER A 121 3.84 -4.41 -6.41
CA SER A 121 5.09 -3.97 -5.76
C SER A 121 4.90 -2.79 -4.80
N GLN A 122 4.01 -1.85 -5.14
CA GLN A 122 3.69 -0.72 -4.28
C GLN A 122 2.92 -1.18 -3.05
N ALA A 123 2.03 -2.14 -3.23
CA ALA A 123 1.18 -2.63 -2.16
C ALA A 123 1.96 -3.49 -1.15
N ILE A 124 2.87 -4.34 -1.62
CA ILE A 124 3.84 -5.06 -0.77
C ILE A 124 4.70 -4.06 0.03
N MET A 125 5.18 -3.00 -0.62
CA MET A 125 5.95 -1.95 0.05
C MET A 125 5.12 -1.25 1.13
N CYS A 126 3.85 -0.95 0.86
CA CYS A 126 2.94 -0.34 1.84
C CYS A 126 2.79 -1.24 3.07
N VAL A 127 2.53 -2.54 2.92
CA VAL A 127 2.43 -3.46 4.06
C VAL A 127 3.72 -3.54 4.86
N LYS A 128 4.87 -3.69 4.18
CA LYS A 128 6.17 -3.81 4.86
C LYS A 128 6.47 -2.57 5.70
N ARG A 129 6.29 -1.37 5.14
CA ARG A 129 6.49 -0.13 5.87
C ARG A 129 5.44 0.01 6.97
N PHE A 130 4.17 -0.23 6.67
CA PHE A 130 3.09 -0.15 7.65
C PHE A 130 3.39 -0.97 8.91
N ALA A 131 3.79 -2.24 8.78
CA ALA A 131 4.09 -3.10 9.91
C ALA A 131 5.22 -2.56 10.80
N VAL A 132 6.29 -2.04 10.21
CA VAL A 132 7.42 -1.44 10.94
C VAL A 132 7.00 -0.14 11.63
N GLU A 133 6.34 0.73 10.87
CA GLU A 133 6.01 2.07 11.31
C GLU A 133 4.92 2.08 12.39
N ILE A 134 3.95 1.15 12.35
CA ILE A 134 2.97 1.00 13.41
C ILE A 134 3.64 0.67 14.75
N VAL A 135 4.62 -0.23 14.75
CA VAL A 135 5.37 -0.58 15.97
C VAL A 135 6.22 0.60 16.44
N GLN A 136 6.84 1.36 15.54
CA GLN A 136 7.66 2.50 15.91
C GLN A 136 6.83 3.66 16.48
N VAL A 137 5.67 3.95 15.87
CA VAL A 137 4.81 5.06 16.24
C VAL A 137 3.96 4.74 17.48
N PHE A 138 3.44 3.52 17.58
CA PHE A 138 2.46 3.15 18.61
C PHE A 138 2.98 2.12 19.62
N GLY A 139 4.15 1.53 19.43
CA GLY A 139 4.65 0.44 20.29
C GLY A 139 5.01 0.83 21.72
N HIS A 140 5.02 2.13 22.05
CA HIS A 140 5.16 2.61 23.43
C HIS A 140 3.80 2.90 24.10
N ASP A 141 2.73 2.96 23.32
CA ASP A 141 1.35 3.27 23.76
C ASP A 141 0.47 2.01 23.87
N ILE A 142 1.04 0.82 23.60
CA ILE A 142 0.37 -0.50 23.63
C ILE A 142 0.97 -1.36 24.74
#